data_AF-A0AA40VV37-F1
#
_entry.id   AF-A0AA40VV37-F1
#
_cell.length_a   1.000
_cell.length_b   1.000
_cell.length_c   1.000
_cell.angle_alpha   90.00
_cell.angle_beta   90.00
_cell.angle_gamma   90.00
#
_symmetry.space_group_name_H-M   'P 1'
#
loop_
_entity.id
_entity.type
_entity.pdbx_description
1 polymer ?
#
loop_
_entity_poly.entity_id
_entity_poly.type
_entity_poly.pdbx_seq_one_letter_code
_entity_poly.pdbx_strand_id
1 'polypeptide(L)'
;MQVSVRLGQPTLPNGINDSQISSNRTQPLDNGIITANGNRSVNGQARSLEENPELQAALSELERGRSIEYYNEDQDRQNREEYYSNLPDSLNRTKLFNSLSNLLQRTHTTWLEYKPSTHLYPFVDLRPGNLKLPSIYSGNEFEPEEFIREAFQIEELIRRFQESITTESAINEKQRAAQLDLLEASMPFNCEHVVPQSWFTRREPMRGDLHHLFACKPDCNSFRGKVPFFDFPDFGESIRDKCGKREEKKFGRCRIEI
;
A
#
# COMPACT_ATOMS: atom_id res chain seq x y z
N MET A 1 11.31 12.79 28.53
CA MET A 1 12.01 13.74 27.63
C MET A 1 11.17 13.94 26.37
N GLN A 2 10.79 15.16 26.03
CA GLN A 2 9.94 15.47 24.88
C GLN A 2 10.86 15.85 23.71
N VAL A 3 11.07 14.95 22.75
CA VAL A 3 11.83 15.25 21.52
C VAL A 3 10.83 15.71 20.46
N SER A 4 10.66 17.02 20.32
CA SER A 4 9.88 17.61 19.23
C SER A 4 10.76 17.81 17.99
N VAL A 5 10.56 17.01 16.96
CA VAL A 5 11.18 17.22 15.65
C VAL A 5 10.25 18.11 14.81
N ARG A 6 10.63 19.38 14.63
CA ARG A 6 10.00 20.24 13.62
C ARG A 6 10.61 19.92 12.26
N LEU A 7 9.86 19.19 11.43
CA LEU A 7 10.21 18.98 10.03
C LEU A 7 10.02 20.32 9.27
N GLY A 8 11.11 20.85 8.73
CA GLY A 8 11.07 22.02 7.85
C GLY A 8 10.40 21.69 6.52
N GLN A 9 9.69 22.67 5.93
CA GLN A 9 9.04 22.52 4.63
C GLN A 9 10.07 22.12 3.54
N PRO A 10 9.73 21.19 2.63
CA PRO A 10 10.59 20.88 1.50
C PRO A 10 10.63 22.06 0.52
N THR A 11 11.82 22.59 0.25
CA THR A 11 12.06 23.46 -0.91
C THR A 11 12.34 22.59 -2.13
N LEU A 12 11.42 22.56 -3.09
CA LEU A 12 11.63 21.93 -4.40
C LEU A 12 12.46 22.85 -5.31
N PRO A 13 13.43 22.34 -6.07
CA PRO A 13 14.07 23.10 -7.14
C PRO A 13 13.12 23.31 -8.33
N ASN A 14 13.15 24.52 -8.89
CA ASN A 14 12.33 24.93 -10.03
C ASN A 14 12.75 24.27 -11.35
N GLY A 15 11.74 23.88 -12.13
CA GLY A 15 11.74 24.05 -13.59
C GLY A 15 11.82 22.78 -14.43
N ILE A 16 10.66 22.27 -14.86
CA ILE A 16 10.39 21.89 -16.26
C ILE A 16 8.94 22.31 -16.57
N ASN A 17 8.79 23.20 -17.55
CA ASN A 17 7.52 23.59 -18.15
C ASN A 17 7.07 22.48 -19.09
N ASP A 18 5.86 21.95 -18.91
CA ASP A 18 5.11 21.25 -19.96
C ASP A 18 3.72 21.87 -20.06
N SER A 19 3.69 23.06 -20.67
CA SER A 19 2.50 23.58 -21.32
C SER A 19 2.48 23.01 -22.73
N GLN A 20 1.65 21.98 -22.95
CA GLN A 20 0.91 21.63 -24.18
C GLN A 20 0.63 20.13 -24.22
N ILE A 21 -0.64 19.75 -23.99
CA ILE A 21 -1.45 18.70 -24.66
C ILE A 21 -2.86 18.94 -24.09
N SER A 22 -3.58 19.91 -24.65
CA SER A 22 -4.65 19.70 -25.62
C SER A 22 -5.67 18.65 -25.19
N SER A 23 -6.84 19.17 -24.83
CA SER A 23 -8.13 18.52 -24.72
C SER A 23 -8.38 17.56 -25.88
N ASN A 24 -8.47 16.27 -25.59
CA ASN A 24 -9.26 15.34 -26.40
C ASN A 24 -10.17 14.53 -25.48
N ARG A 25 -11.45 14.92 -25.55
CA ARG A 25 -12.60 14.15 -25.13
C ARG A 25 -12.63 12.91 -26.03
N THR A 26 -12.39 11.73 -25.48
CA THR A 26 -12.55 10.47 -26.22
C THR A 26 -13.44 9.53 -25.40
N GLN A 27 -14.38 8.94 -26.13
CA GLN A 27 -15.53 8.18 -25.69
C GLN A 27 -15.16 6.89 -24.93
N PRO A 28 -16.12 6.24 -24.22
CA PRO A 28 -15.82 5.06 -23.43
C PRO A 28 -15.33 3.94 -24.34
N LEU A 29 -14.14 3.41 -24.05
CA LEU A 29 -13.64 2.21 -24.69
C LEU A 29 -14.46 1.03 -24.16
N ASP A 30 -15.09 0.36 -25.11
CA ASP A 30 -15.89 -0.83 -25.00
C ASP A 30 -15.19 -1.88 -24.12
N ASN A 31 -15.87 -2.30 -23.05
CA ASN A 31 -15.43 -3.36 -22.16
C ASN A 31 -15.49 -4.68 -22.90
N GLY A 32 -14.40 -5.01 -23.59
CA GLY A 32 -14.13 -6.35 -24.09
C GLY A 32 -13.88 -7.29 -22.91
N ILE A 33 -14.97 -7.77 -22.31
CA ILE A 33 -14.98 -9.01 -21.52
C ILE A 33 -14.39 -10.07 -22.43
N ILE A 34 -13.17 -10.54 -22.13
CA ILE A 34 -12.63 -11.74 -22.74
C ILE A 34 -13.49 -12.90 -22.23
N THR A 35 -14.56 -13.21 -22.97
CA THR A 35 -15.28 -14.47 -22.87
C THR A 35 -14.40 -15.54 -23.51
N ALA A 36 -13.52 -16.13 -22.72
CA ALA A 36 -12.77 -17.31 -23.13
C ALA A 36 -13.70 -18.53 -23.14
N ASN A 37 -14.56 -18.62 -24.15
CA ASN A 37 -15.15 -19.90 -24.56
C ASN A 37 -14.12 -20.63 -25.43
N GLY A 38 -13.30 -21.46 -24.78
CA GLY A 38 -12.33 -22.32 -25.43
C GLY A 38 -12.17 -23.60 -24.64
N ASN A 39 -12.98 -24.60 -24.98
CA ASN A 39 -12.77 -26.00 -24.57
C ASN A 39 -11.40 -26.46 -25.10
N ARG A 40 -10.37 -26.33 -24.26
CA ARG A 40 -9.14 -27.12 -24.35
C ARG A 40 -8.86 -27.71 -22.99
N SER A 41 -9.08 -29.02 -22.90
CA SER A 41 -8.65 -29.85 -21.79
C SER A 41 -7.12 -29.79 -21.72
N VAL A 42 -6.60 -28.91 -20.86
CA VAL A 42 -5.22 -28.95 -20.40
C VAL A 42 -5.26 -29.69 -19.08
N ASN A 43 -4.83 -30.95 -19.14
CA ASN A 43 -4.76 -31.85 -17.99
C ASN A 43 -3.58 -31.42 -17.09
N GLY A 44 -3.80 -30.35 -16.34
CA GLY A 44 -2.98 -29.94 -15.21
C GLY A 44 -3.95 -29.54 -14.12
N GLN A 45 -4.07 -30.33 -13.06
CA GLN A 45 -4.94 -30.01 -11.93
C GLN A 45 -4.54 -28.64 -11.38
N ALA A 46 -5.33 -27.61 -11.67
CA ALA A 46 -5.25 -26.36 -10.94
C ALA A 46 -5.57 -26.71 -9.49
N ARG A 47 -4.57 -26.64 -8.60
CA ARG A 47 -4.81 -26.77 -7.15
C ARG A 47 -5.89 -25.76 -6.77
N SER A 48 -6.84 -26.21 -5.95
CA SER A 48 -7.86 -25.31 -5.45
C SER A 48 -7.18 -24.21 -4.62
N LEU A 49 -7.73 -22.99 -4.63
CA LEU A 49 -7.20 -21.90 -3.81
C LEU A 49 -7.11 -22.31 -2.33
N GLU A 50 -8.09 -23.08 -1.87
CA GLU A 50 -8.16 -23.59 -0.49
C GLU A 50 -7.00 -24.52 -0.12
N GLU A 51 -6.37 -25.19 -1.09
CA GLU A 51 -5.17 -26.01 -0.87
C GLU A 51 -3.88 -25.17 -0.80
N ASN A 52 -3.94 -23.85 -0.99
CA ASN A 52 -2.76 -23.00 -0.90
C ASN A 52 -2.27 -22.92 0.57
N PRO A 53 -1.08 -23.44 0.89
CA PRO A 53 -0.57 -23.45 2.26
C PRO A 53 -0.30 -22.03 2.81
N GLU A 54 0.02 -21.07 1.95
CA GLU A 54 0.24 -19.69 2.36
C GLU A 54 -1.07 -18.98 2.71
N LEU A 55 -2.16 -19.27 1.98
CA LEU A 55 -3.49 -18.78 2.35
C LEU A 55 -3.89 -19.34 3.71
N GLN A 56 -3.73 -20.64 3.93
CA GLN A 56 -4.05 -21.26 5.22
C GLN A 56 -3.21 -20.67 6.37
N ALA A 57 -1.93 -20.38 6.13
CA ALA A 57 -1.08 -19.70 7.09
C ALA A 57 -1.57 -18.27 7.38
N ALA A 58 -1.95 -17.50 6.37
CA ALA A 58 -2.47 -16.14 6.52
C ALA A 58 -3.81 -16.12 7.28
N LEU A 59 -4.71 -17.08 7.03
CA LEU A 59 -5.96 -17.22 7.76
C LEU A 59 -5.74 -17.65 9.22
N SER A 60 -4.79 -18.56 9.47
CA SER A 60 -4.39 -18.89 10.83
C SER A 60 -3.79 -17.69 11.57
N GLU A 61 -3.02 -16.87 10.87
CA GLU A 61 -2.44 -15.64 11.41
C GLU A 61 -3.52 -14.59 11.70
N LEU A 62 -4.57 -14.52 10.89
CA LEU A 62 -5.74 -13.68 11.14
C LEU A 62 -6.44 -14.08 12.45
N GLU A 63 -6.68 -15.38 12.65
CA GLU A 63 -7.29 -15.86 13.90
C GLU A 63 -6.42 -15.56 15.13
N ARG A 64 -5.10 -15.67 14.99
CA ARG A 64 -4.15 -15.20 16.01
C ARG A 64 -4.30 -13.69 16.22
N GLY A 65 -4.30 -12.92 15.14
CA GLY A 65 -4.45 -11.45 15.10
C GLY A 65 -5.66 -10.93 15.85
N ARG A 66 -6.80 -11.63 15.76
CA ARG A 66 -8.03 -11.30 16.49
C ARG A 66 -7.89 -11.33 18.01
N SER A 67 -6.90 -12.05 18.52
CA SER A 67 -6.71 -12.31 19.95
C SER A 67 -5.51 -11.57 20.55
N ILE A 68 -4.65 -10.96 19.73
CA ILE A 68 -3.44 -10.26 20.19
C ILE A 68 -3.81 -8.86 20.69
N GLU A 69 -3.13 -8.42 21.75
CA GLU A 69 -3.17 -7.01 22.16
C GLU A 69 -2.61 -6.12 21.04
N TYR A 70 -3.48 -5.33 20.42
CA TYR A 70 -3.14 -4.51 19.25
C TYR A 70 -2.05 -3.46 19.56
N TYR A 71 -2.13 -2.81 20.72
CA TYR A 71 -1.15 -1.79 21.14
C TYR A 71 -1.05 -1.74 22.66
N ASN A 72 0.18 -1.88 23.17
CA ASN A 72 0.51 -1.72 24.57
C ASN A 72 1.35 -0.44 24.76
N GLU A 73 0.72 0.62 25.26
CA GLU A 73 1.37 1.95 25.36
C GLU A 73 2.58 1.96 26.31
N ASP A 74 2.50 1.23 27.42
CA ASP A 74 3.60 1.17 28.40
C ASP A 74 4.81 0.43 27.85
N GLN A 75 4.59 -0.69 27.17
CA GLN A 75 5.66 -1.44 26.51
C GLN A 75 6.26 -0.65 25.34
N ASP A 76 5.45 0.02 24.52
CA ASP A 76 5.92 0.89 23.44
C ASP A 76 6.81 2.01 23.98
N ARG A 77 6.41 2.64 25.09
CA ARG A 77 7.20 3.68 25.76
C ARG A 77 8.56 3.17 26.20
N GLN A 78 8.61 1.99 26.84
CA GLN A 78 9.86 1.36 27.26
C GLN A 78 10.75 1.01 26.07
N ASN A 79 10.19 0.35 25.05
CA ASN A 79 10.90 -0.01 23.83
C ASN A 79 11.48 1.22 23.12
N ARG A 80 10.71 2.31 23.05
CA ARG A 80 11.15 3.58 22.46
C ARG A 80 12.31 4.19 23.23
N GLU A 81 12.22 4.26 24.56
CA GLU A 81 13.28 4.80 25.41
C GLU A 81 14.56 3.97 25.30
N GLU A 82 14.45 2.65 25.30
CA GLU A 82 15.58 1.73 25.09
C GLU A 82 16.20 1.89 23.69
N TYR A 83 15.37 1.91 22.64
CA TYR A 83 15.81 2.02 21.25
C TYR A 83 16.64 3.29 20.99
N TYR A 84 16.23 4.42 21.60
CA TYR A 84 16.92 5.69 21.44
C TYR A 84 17.93 6.00 22.54
N SER A 85 18.12 5.13 23.54
CA SER A 85 18.95 5.37 24.75
C SER A 85 20.41 5.75 24.47
N ASN A 86 20.98 5.25 23.38
CA ASN A 86 22.37 5.49 23.00
C ASN A 86 22.56 6.72 22.10
N LEU A 87 21.50 7.48 21.82
CA LEU A 87 21.62 8.70 21.05
C LEU A 87 22.11 9.85 21.95
N PRO A 88 23.10 10.65 21.50
CA PRO A 88 23.52 11.83 22.23
C PRO A 88 22.40 12.90 22.31
N ASP A 89 22.25 13.52 23.47
CA ASP A 89 21.19 14.52 23.75
C ASP A 89 21.27 15.78 22.88
N SER A 90 22.46 16.10 22.38
CA SER A 90 22.69 17.30 21.57
C SER A 90 23.56 16.98 20.36
N LEU A 91 22.94 16.93 19.20
CA LEU A 91 23.60 16.78 17.91
C LEU A 91 23.14 17.88 16.96
N ASN A 92 24.07 18.38 16.14
CA ASN A 92 23.67 19.15 14.98
C ASN A 92 22.90 18.27 13.98
N ARG A 93 22.15 18.90 13.06
CA ARG A 93 21.28 18.21 12.10
C ARG A 93 21.97 17.08 11.36
N THR A 94 23.19 17.29 10.86
CA THR A 94 23.94 16.30 10.08
C THR A 94 24.35 15.09 10.93
N LYS A 95 24.88 15.34 12.13
CA LYS A 95 25.25 14.26 13.05
C LYS A 95 24.04 13.48 13.53
N LEU A 96 22.92 14.14 13.79
CA LEU A 96 21.67 13.51 14.18
C LEU A 96 21.15 12.59 13.05
N PHE A 97 21.09 13.10 11.83
CA PHE A 97 20.70 12.32 10.65
C PHE A 97 21.56 11.07 10.47
N ASN A 98 22.88 11.20 10.58
CA ASN A 98 23.79 10.07 10.44
C ASN A 98 23.61 9.05 11.59
N SER A 99 23.43 9.53 12.82
CA SER A 99 23.24 8.66 13.99
C SER A 99 21.94 7.87 13.90
N LEU A 100 20.84 8.52 13.49
CA LEU A 100 19.55 7.88 13.27
C LEU A 100 19.61 6.90 12.08
N SER A 101 20.24 7.30 10.97
CA SER A 101 20.42 6.42 9.81
C SER A 101 21.19 5.15 10.17
N ASN A 102 22.27 5.28 10.94
CA ASN A 102 23.07 4.14 11.39
C ASN A 102 22.30 3.25 12.38
N LEU A 103 21.53 3.87 13.29
CA LEU A 103 20.69 3.12 14.23
C LEU A 103 19.63 2.30 13.47
N LEU A 104 18.92 2.92 12.53
CA LEU A 104 17.93 2.26 11.67
C LEU A 104 18.57 1.11 10.88
N GLN A 105 19.67 1.34 10.16
CA GLN A 105 20.34 0.31 9.37
C GLN A 105 20.81 -0.89 10.20
N ARG A 106 21.26 -0.67 11.44
CA ARG A 106 21.74 -1.76 12.30
C ARG A 106 20.61 -2.57 12.93
N THR A 107 19.46 -1.95 13.18
CA THR A 107 18.35 -2.57 13.93
C THR A 107 17.27 -3.15 13.03
N HIS A 108 17.04 -2.56 11.85
CA HIS A 108 16.00 -3.00 10.91
C HIS A 108 16.58 -3.96 9.87
N THR A 109 16.90 -5.17 10.32
CA THR A 109 17.54 -6.22 9.50
C THR A 109 16.56 -7.18 8.85
N THR A 110 15.30 -7.19 9.29
CA THR A 110 14.24 -8.03 8.69
C THR A 110 13.65 -7.31 7.51
N TRP A 111 13.71 -7.92 6.33
CA TRP A 111 13.11 -7.40 5.11
C TRP A 111 11.90 -8.25 4.76
N LEU A 112 10.75 -7.59 4.62
CA LEU A 112 9.53 -8.21 4.15
C LEU A 112 9.35 -7.84 2.69
N GLU A 113 9.06 -8.85 1.87
CA GLU A 113 8.61 -8.60 0.50
C GLU A 113 7.21 -7.99 0.53
N TYR A 114 6.84 -7.27 -0.51
CA TYR A 114 5.47 -6.77 -0.66
C TYR A 114 4.47 -7.93 -0.80
N LYS A 115 3.90 -8.34 0.35
CA LYS A 115 2.87 -9.37 0.46
C LYS A 115 1.83 -9.02 1.54
N PRO A 116 0.97 -8.01 1.29
CA PRO A 116 0.01 -7.53 2.28
C PRO A 116 -0.96 -8.62 2.79
N SER A 117 -1.32 -9.57 1.93
CA SER A 117 -2.12 -10.76 2.25
C SER A 117 -1.54 -11.61 3.38
N THR A 118 -0.21 -11.59 3.55
CA THR A 118 0.52 -12.37 4.56
C THR A 118 0.97 -11.51 5.74
N HIS A 119 1.40 -10.27 5.48
CA HIS A 119 2.09 -9.45 6.50
C HIS A 119 1.26 -8.30 7.07
N LEU A 120 0.24 -7.82 6.34
CA LEU A 120 -0.49 -6.61 6.71
C LEU A 120 -1.90 -6.92 7.22
N TYR A 121 -2.73 -7.52 6.35
CA TYR A 121 -4.15 -7.74 6.62
C TYR A 121 -4.47 -8.70 7.76
N PRO A 122 -3.66 -9.75 8.02
CA PRO A 122 -3.98 -10.67 9.11
C PRO A 122 -3.94 -10.03 10.50
N PHE A 123 -3.08 -9.02 10.74
CA PHE A 123 -2.92 -8.48 12.09
C PHE A 123 -2.49 -7.01 12.19
N VAL A 124 -1.68 -6.48 11.27
CA VAL A 124 -1.14 -5.11 11.39
C VAL A 124 -2.21 -4.06 11.13
N ASP A 125 -3.00 -4.23 10.07
CA ASP A 125 -4.06 -3.27 9.71
C ASP A 125 -5.45 -3.66 10.26
N LEU A 126 -5.51 -4.76 11.02
CA LEU A 126 -6.70 -5.25 11.70
C LEU A 126 -7.03 -4.32 12.87
N ARG A 127 -8.14 -3.57 12.80
CA ARG A 127 -8.45 -2.58 13.84
C ARG A 127 -9.04 -3.22 15.10
N PRO A 128 -8.59 -2.78 16.29
CA PRO A 128 -9.23 -3.20 17.53
C PRO A 128 -10.67 -2.69 17.58
N GLY A 129 -11.53 -3.41 18.30
CA GLY A 129 -12.96 -3.10 18.42
C GLY A 129 -13.83 -3.90 17.46
N ASN A 130 -13.76 -3.61 16.16
CA ASN A 130 -14.58 -4.29 15.14
C ASN A 130 -13.87 -5.43 14.40
N LEU A 131 -12.54 -5.54 14.53
CA LEU A 131 -11.71 -6.55 13.84
C LEU A 131 -11.92 -6.55 12.32
N LYS A 132 -12.04 -5.35 11.74
CA LYS A 132 -12.15 -5.10 10.28
C LYS A 132 -10.91 -4.39 9.75
N LEU A 133 -10.80 -4.35 8.41
CA LEU A 133 -9.81 -3.56 7.69
C LEU A 133 -10.44 -2.24 7.22
N PRO A 134 -10.06 -1.07 7.76
CA PRO A 134 -10.58 0.20 7.29
C PRO A 134 -9.83 0.67 6.04
N SER A 135 -10.59 1.10 5.04
CA SER A 135 -10.09 1.90 3.93
C SER A 135 -9.55 3.23 4.47
N ILE A 136 -8.23 3.45 4.36
CA ILE A 136 -7.55 4.62 4.95
C ILE A 136 -8.18 5.97 4.56
N TYR A 137 -8.75 6.10 3.37
CA TYR A 137 -9.32 7.36 2.90
C TYR A 137 -10.84 7.45 3.06
N SER A 138 -11.55 6.32 3.06
CA SER A 138 -13.02 6.32 3.07
C SER A 138 -13.70 5.84 4.31
N GLY A 139 -12.97 5.21 5.23
CA GLY A 139 -13.54 4.59 6.41
C GLY A 139 -14.48 3.43 6.09
N ASN A 140 -14.59 3.01 4.83
CA ASN A 140 -15.25 1.76 4.49
C ASN A 140 -14.49 0.60 5.14
N GLU A 141 -15.21 -0.31 5.77
CA GLU A 141 -14.63 -1.46 6.44
C GLU A 141 -14.78 -2.69 5.55
N PHE A 142 -13.76 -3.54 5.54
CA PHE A 142 -13.74 -4.81 4.81
C PHE A 142 -13.61 -5.99 5.77
N GLU A 143 -14.22 -7.12 5.40
CA GLU A 143 -13.99 -8.40 6.07
C GLU A 143 -12.56 -8.88 5.80
N PRO A 144 -11.71 -9.08 6.84
CA PRO A 144 -10.31 -9.44 6.62
C PRO A 144 -10.14 -10.77 5.86
N GLU A 145 -10.98 -11.77 6.13
CA GLU A 145 -10.90 -13.08 5.47
C GLU A 145 -11.21 -12.97 3.97
N GLU A 146 -12.29 -12.27 3.59
CA GLU A 146 -12.65 -12.02 2.19
C GLU A 146 -11.50 -11.29 1.47
N PHE A 147 -10.98 -10.23 2.11
CA PHE A 147 -9.88 -9.43 1.58
C PHE A 147 -8.60 -10.25 1.36
N ILE A 148 -8.23 -11.12 2.30
CA ILE A 148 -7.07 -12.00 2.18
C ILE A 148 -7.28 -13.01 1.04
N ARG A 149 -8.43 -13.68 0.99
CA ARG A 149 -8.74 -14.67 -0.05
C ARG A 149 -8.70 -14.06 -1.45
N GLU A 150 -9.27 -12.88 -1.63
CA GLU A 150 -9.22 -12.17 -2.90
C GLU A 150 -7.80 -11.76 -3.30
N ALA A 151 -6.98 -11.29 -2.35
CA ALA A 151 -5.58 -10.99 -2.62
C ALA A 151 -4.82 -12.24 -3.13
N PHE A 152 -4.99 -13.40 -2.50
CA PHE A 152 -4.40 -14.65 -2.97
C PHE A 152 -4.93 -15.11 -4.35
N GLN A 153 -6.21 -14.91 -4.64
CA GLN A 153 -6.76 -15.20 -5.97
C GLN A 153 -6.08 -14.35 -7.04
N ILE A 154 -5.85 -13.07 -6.76
CA ILE A 154 -5.22 -12.17 -7.71
C ILE A 154 -3.74 -12.50 -7.89
N GLU A 155 -3.01 -12.80 -6.81
CA GLU A 155 -1.63 -13.27 -6.88
C GLU A 155 -1.51 -14.50 -7.81
N GLU A 156 -2.45 -15.45 -7.71
CA GLU A 156 -2.50 -16.63 -8.58
C GLU A 156 -2.84 -16.27 -10.03
N LEU A 157 -3.73 -15.31 -10.28
CA LEU A 157 -4.03 -14.79 -11.62
C LEU A 157 -2.79 -14.13 -12.25
N ILE A 158 -2.08 -13.28 -11.48
CA ILE A 158 -0.83 -12.64 -11.90
C ILE A 158 0.21 -13.71 -12.26
N ARG A 159 0.39 -14.71 -11.41
CA ARG A 159 1.34 -15.81 -11.62
C ARG A 159 1.04 -16.56 -12.92
N ARG A 160 -0.22 -16.96 -13.14
CA ARG A 160 -0.65 -17.65 -14.37
C ARG A 160 -0.44 -16.79 -15.61
N PHE A 161 -0.74 -15.50 -15.51
CA PHE A 161 -0.53 -14.55 -16.59
C PHE A 161 0.96 -14.39 -16.94
N GLN A 162 1.84 -14.36 -15.93
CA GLN A 162 3.28 -14.31 -16.15
C GLN A 162 3.79 -15.60 -16.83
N GLU A 163 3.28 -16.77 -16.41
CA GLU A 163 3.63 -18.07 -17.00
C GLU A 163 3.18 -18.23 -18.45
N SER A 164 2.02 -17.68 -18.82
CA SER A 164 1.55 -17.72 -20.21
C SER A 164 2.41 -16.84 -21.12
N ILE A 165 2.82 -15.65 -20.66
CA ILE A 165 3.71 -14.75 -21.42
C ILE A 165 5.08 -15.39 -21.66
N THR A 166 5.64 -16.10 -20.69
CA THR A 166 6.93 -16.79 -20.86
C THR A 166 6.89 -17.89 -21.91
N THR A 167 5.69 -18.38 -22.26
CA THR A 167 5.48 -19.52 -23.16
C THR A 167 5.14 -19.09 -24.59
N GLU A 168 4.65 -17.87 -24.83
CA GLU A 168 4.08 -17.45 -26.14
C GLU A 168 4.68 -16.21 -26.85
N SER A 169 5.80 -15.60 -26.37
CA SER A 169 6.72 -14.62 -27.05
C SER A 169 6.79 -13.17 -26.53
N ALA A 170 8.00 -12.59 -26.65
CA ALA A 170 8.37 -11.21 -27.05
C ALA A 170 7.81 -9.95 -26.34
N ILE A 171 7.28 -10.05 -25.11
CA ILE A 171 6.91 -8.84 -24.35
C ILE A 171 8.16 -8.27 -23.66
N ASN A 172 8.52 -7.02 -23.96
CA ASN A 172 9.65 -6.36 -23.30
C ASN A 172 9.30 -5.97 -21.85
N GLU A 173 10.33 -5.71 -21.03
CA GLU A 173 10.17 -5.40 -19.60
C GLU A 173 9.19 -4.24 -19.32
N LYS A 174 9.18 -3.23 -20.19
CA LYS A 174 8.27 -2.07 -20.07
C LYS A 174 6.81 -2.46 -20.28
N GLN A 175 6.54 -3.31 -21.27
CA GLN A 175 5.19 -3.81 -21.53
C GLN A 175 4.72 -4.74 -20.40
N ARG A 176 5.62 -5.58 -19.87
CA ARG A 176 5.34 -6.41 -18.69
C ARG A 176 4.98 -5.55 -17.47
N ALA A 177 5.76 -4.50 -17.19
CA ALA A 177 5.48 -3.58 -16.09
C ALA A 177 4.15 -2.85 -16.26
N ALA A 178 3.84 -2.38 -17.48
CA ALA A 178 2.58 -1.72 -17.77
C ALA A 178 1.37 -2.65 -17.59
N GLN A 179 1.50 -3.93 -17.95
CA GLN A 179 0.40 -4.88 -17.79
C GLN A 179 0.22 -5.33 -16.33
N LEU A 180 1.31 -5.43 -15.57
CA LEU A 180 1.23 -5.61 -14.11
C LEU A 180 0.52 -4.42 -13.46
N ASP A 181 0.88 -3.19 -13.82
CA ASP A 181 0.22 -1.98 -13.33
C ASP A 181 -1.28 -1.98 -13.66
N LEU A 182 -1.67 -2.43 -14.86
CA LEU A 182 -3.08 -2.53 -15.25
C LEU A 182 -3.83 -3.61 -14.46
N LEU A 183 -3.20 -4.77 -14.25
CA LEU A 183 -3.78 -5.86 -13.47
C LEU A 183 -3.95 -5.45 -12.01
N GLU A 184 -2.93 -4.81 -11.42
CA GLU A 184 -2.97 -4.24 -10.07
C GLU A 184 -4.05 -3.15 -9.93
N ALA A 185 -4.21 -2.28 -10.94
CA ALA A 185 -5.25 -1.25 -10.94
C ALA A 185 -6.68 -1.81 -11.13
N SER A 186 -6.81 -2.98 -11.76
CA SER A 186 -8.10 -3.65 -11.96
C SER A 186 -8.58 -4.44 -10.73
N MET A 187 -7.78 -4.48 -9.67
CA MET A 187 -8.08 -5.26 -8.47
C MET A 187 -9.25 -4.64 -7.67
N PRO A 188 -10.18 -5.47 -7.16
CA PRO A 188 -11.33 -5.02 -6.36
C PRO A 188 -10.94 -4.37 -5.03
N PHE A 189 -9.73 -4.64 -4.55
CA PHE A 189 -9.16 -4.07 -3.34
C PHE A 189 -7.70 -3.70 -3.54
N ASN A 190 -7.27 -2.57 -2.98
CA ASN A 190 -5.92 -2.07 -3.18
C ASN A 190 -5.20 -1.84 -1.85
N CYS A 191 -3.90 -2.06 -1.83
CA CYS A 191 -3.03 -1.65 -0.75
C CYS A 191 -2.53 -0.24 -1.06
N GLU A 192 -2.89 0.74 -0.23
CA GLU A 192 -2.38 2.09 -0.33
C GLU A 192 -0.95 2.16 0.20
N HIS A 193 -0.04 2.70 -0.61
CA HIS A 193 1.25 3.20 -0.16
C HIS A 193 1.16 4.70 0.15
N VAL A 194 1.13 5.07 1.43
CA VAL A 194 1.05 6.51 1.81
C VAL A 194 2.28 7.29 1.36
N VAL A 195 3.43 6.63 1.18
CA VAL A 195 4.53 7.14 0.35
C VAL A 195 4.43 6.48 -1.02
N PRO A 196 4.06 7.20 -2.11
CA PRO A 196 3.78 6.56 -3.40
C PRO A 196 4.95 5.73 -3.92
N GLN A 197 4.69 4.52 -4.41
CA GLN A 197 5.76 3.61 -4.89
C GLN A 197 6.64 4.22 -5.99
N SER A 198 6.06 5.11 -6.80
CA SER A 198 6.79 5.84 -7.84
C SER A 198 7.92 6.73 -7.31
N TRP A 199 7.89 7.15 -6.04
CA TRP A 199 8.92 7.99 -5.44
C TRP A 199 10.21 7.23 -5.14
N PHE A 200 10.12 5.90 -5.02
CA PHE A 200 11.25 5.01 -4.75
C PHE A 200 11.41 3.90 -5.79
N THR A 201 10.82 4.10 -6.96
CA THR A 201 10.88 3.19 -8.12
C THR A 201 10.51 1.75 -7.77
N ARG A 202 9.51 1.56 -6.88
CA ARG A 202 9.01 0.25 -6.44
C ARG A 202 10.08 -0.70 -5.86
N ARG A 203 11.20 -0.17 -5.39
CA ARG A 203 12.30 -1.00 -4.85
C ARG A 203 11.96 -1.55 -3.47
N GLU A 204 12.29 -2.82 -3.27
CA GLU A 204 12.38 -3.40 -1.93
C GLU A 204 13.61 -2.87 -1.17
N PRO A 205 13.58 -2.79 0.17
CA PRO A 205 12.49 -3.22 1.07
C PRO A 205 11.35 -2.18 1.23
N MET A 206 11.47 -1.01 0.59
CA MET A 206 10.50 0.08 0.77
C MET A 206 9.11 -0.27 0.25
N ARG A 207 8.95 -1.25 -0.66
CA ARG A 207 7.64 -1.59 -1.18
C ARG A 207 6.85 -2.45 -0.19
N GLY A 208 7.53 -3.36 0.53
CA GLY A 208 6.97 -4.20 1.58
C GLY A 208 7.00 -3.62 3.01
N ASP A 209 7.45 -2.37 3.19
CA ASP A 209 7.53 -1.73 4.51
C ASP A 209 6.13 -1.47 5.08
N LEU A 210 5.72 -2.27 6.06
CA LEU A 210 4.36 -2.23 6.63
C LEU A 210 3.99 -0.86 7.24
N HIS A 211 4.98 -0.04 7.62
CA HIS A 211 4.71 1.26 8.25
C HIS A 211 4.01 2.27 7.32
N HIS A 212 4.00 2.02 6.02
CA HIS A 212 3.35 2.90 5.06
C HIS A 212 2.31 2.21 4.17
N LEU A 213 1.86 1.00 4.57
CA LEU A 213 0.86 0.22 3.86
C LEU A 213 -0.47 0.20 4.60
N PHE A 214 -1.57 0.35 3.86
CA PHE A 214 -2.92 0.31 4.43
C PHE A 214 -3.92 -0.28 3.44
N ALA A 215 -4.99 -0.92 3.92
CA ALA A 215 -6.13 -1.27 3.12
C ALA A 215 -6.80 0.00 2.56
N CYS A 216 -7.23 -0.05 1.31
CA CYS A 216 -7.86 1.08 0.66
C CYS A 216 -8.80 0.61 -0.46
N LYS A 217 -9.93 1.32 -0.60
CA LYS A 217 -10.80 1.13 -1.75
C LYS A 217 -10.05 1.54 -3.04
N PRO A 218 -10.11 0.75 -4.14
CA PRO A 218 -9.38 1.05 -5.37
C PRO A 218 -9.68 2.43 -5.96
N ASP A 219 -10.95 2.85 -5.95
CA ASP A 219 -11.36 4.17 -6.42
C ASP A 219 -10.67 5.29 -5.63
N CYS A 220 -10.55 5.15 -4.30
CA CYS A 220 -9.92 6.15 -3.45
C CYS A 220 -8.40 6.16 -3.58
N ASN A 221 -7.76 5.00 -3.69
CA ASN A 221 -6.32 4.91 -3.97
C ASN A 221 -5.98 5.59 -5.31
N SER A 222 -6.75 5.25 -6.37
CA SER A 222 -6.60 5.84 -7.70
C SER A 222 -6.86 7.36 -7.69
N PHE A 223 -7.89 7.81 -6.96
CA PHE A 223 -8.20 9.22 -6.80
C PHE A 223 -7.08 9.98 -6.07
N ARG A 224 -6.48 9.40 -5.03
CA ARG A 224 -5.36 9.98 -4.29
C ARG A 224 -4.12 10.13 -5.18
N GLY A 225 -3.80 9.11 -5.97
CA GLY A 225 -2.67 9.13 -6.90
C GLY A 225 -1.32 9.25 -6.19
N LYS A 226 -0.43 10.13 -6.67
CA LYS A 226 0.96 10.26 -6.18
C LYS A 226 1.35 11.64 -5.67
N VAL A 227 0.36 12.53 -5.49
CA VAL A 227 0.61 13.90 -5.08
C VAL A 227 0.87 13.97 -3.57
N PRO A 228 1.69 14.92 -3.08
CA PRO A 228 1.93 15.11 -1.65
C PRO A 228 0.64 15.44 -0.87
N PHE A 229 0.64 15.07 0.41
CA PHE A 229 -0.39 15.51 1.34
C PHE A 229 -0.33 17.03 1.57
N PHE A 230 -1.49 17.63 1.81
CA PHE A 230 -1.67 19.05 2.08
C PHE A 230 -2.86 19.29 3.01
N ASP A 231 -2.67 20.16 3.99
CA ASP A 231 -3.73 20.60 4.89
C ASP A 231 -4.45 21.81 4.27
N PHE A 232 -5.64 21.58 3.73
CA PHE A 232 -6.42 22.67 3.15
C PHE A 232 -7.06 23.53 4.26
N PRO A 233 -7.11 24.87 4.11
CA PRO A 233 -7.72 25.74 5.12
C PRO A 233 -9.24 25.53 5.29
N ASP A 234 -9.92 25.13 4.23
CA ASP A 234 -11.37 24.93 4.15
C ASP A 234 -11.81 23.49 4.44
N PHE A 235 -10.92 22.68 5.02
CA PHE A 235 -11.12 21.24 5.24
C PHE A 235 -12.11 20.92 6.39
N GLY A 236 -13.04 21.83 6.69
CA GLY A 236 -13.84 21.86 7.91
C GLY A 236 -15.22 21.21 7.83
N GLU A 237 -15.98 21.36 6.73
CA GLU A 237 -17.41 20.96 6.75
C GLU A 237 -17.96 20.47 5.41
N SER A 238 -17.16 20.47 4.34
CA SER A 238 -17.74 20.29 3.02
C SER A 238 -16.75 19.79 1.98
N ILE A 239 -16.44 18.48 1.99
CA ILE A 239 -15.85 17.82 0.83
C ILE A 239 -16.56 16.49 0.55
N ARG A 240 -17.35 16.56 -0.53
CA ARG A 240 -18.04 15.45 -1.20
C ARG A 240 -17.03 14.40 -1.67
N ASP A 241 -17.53 13.17 -1.63
CA ASP A 241 -16.90 11.89 -1.96
C ASP A 241 -15.91 11.40 -0.90
N LYS A 242 -16.19 10.18 -0.42
CA LYS A 242 -15.57 9.52 0.72
C LYS A 242 -14.05 9.29 0.55
N CYS A 243 -13.33 9.92 -0.38
CA CYS A 243 -11.92 9.60 -0.64
C CYS A 243 -10.94 10.73 -0.28
N GLY A 244 -11.40 11.93 0.11
CA GLY A 244 -10.51 13.08 0.38
C GLY A 244 -10.72 14.25 -0.58
N LYS A 245 -9.93 15.31 -0.42
CA LYS A 245 -9.85 16.45 -1.35
C LYS A 245 -8.64 16.33 -2.24
N ARG A 246 -8.79 16.66 -3.51
CA ARG A 246 -7.65 16.82 -4.42
C ARG A 246 -7.76 18.13 -5.19
N GLU A 247 -6.67 18.90 -5.19
CA GLU A 247 -6.50 20.11 -6.00
C GLU A 247 -5.13 20.05 -6.68
N GLU A 248 -5.12 19.94 -8.01
CA GLU A 248 -3.91 19.86 -8.85
C GLU A 248 -2.83 18.90 -8.29
N LYS A 249 -1.85 19.45 -7.57
CA LYS A 249 -0.66 18.79 -7.02
C LYS A 249 -0.75 18.55 -5.51
N LYS A 250 -1.94 18.60 -4.92
CA LYS A 250 -2.17 18.50 -3.47
C LYS A 250 -3.34 17.56 -3.17
N PHE A 251 -3.21 16.80 -2.08
CA PHE A 251 -4.27 15.93 -1.59
C PHE A 251 -4.46 16.08 -0.08
N GLY A 252 -5.70 16.15 0.39
CA GLY A 252 -6.07 16.25 1.79
C GLY A 252 -6.95 15.07 2.18
N ARG A 253 -6.58 14.36 3.26
CA ARG A 253 -7.32 13.20 3.75
C ARG A 253 -8.52 13.64 4.58
N CYS A 254 -9.73 13.17 4.27
CA CYS A 254 -10.93 13.44 5.07
C CYS A 254 -10.75 12.98 6.52
N ARG A 255 -11.30 13.73 7.47
CA ARG A 255 -11.40 13.27 8.85
C ARG A 255 -12.39 12.10 8.87
N ILE A 256 -11.90 10.92 9.18
CA ILE A 256 -12.72 9.74 9.46
C ILE A 256 -12.86 9.69 10.97
N GLU A 257 -14.08 9.69 11.48
CA GLU A 257 -14.33 9.34 12.88
C GLU A 257 -14.07 7.84 13.00
N ILE A 258 -13.04 7.48 13.78
CA ILE A 258 -12.66 6.09 14.10
C ILE A 258 -13.15 5.81 15.51
#